data_AF-A0A0L0FAQ7-F1
#
_entry.id   AF-A0A0L0FAQ7-F1
#
_cell.length_a   1.000
_cell.length_b   1.000
_cell.length_c   1.000
_cell.angle_alpha   90.00
_cell.angle_beta   90.00
_cell.angle_gamma   90.00
#
_symmetry.space_group_name_H-M   'P 1'
#
loop_
_entity.id
_entity.type
_entity.pdbx_description
1 polymer ?
#
loop_
_entity_poly.entity_id
_entity_poly.type
_entity_poly.pdbx_seq_one_letter_code
_entity_poly.pdbx_strand_id
1 'polypeptide(L)' 'VKERWSILHTLPFDPQRKRVSVLVQQSGDARGEVRVLTKGADDVMMARSTTGDVNDIAESIE' A
#
# COMPACT_ATOMS: atom_id res chain seq x y z
N VAL A 1 18.98 5.76 10.80
CA VAL A 1 18.42 6.87 10.00
C VAL A 1 16.93 6.62 9.86
N LYS A 2 16.05 7.58 10.19
CA LYS A 2 14.61 7.40 9.97
C LYS A 2 14.28 7.75 8.53
N GLU A 3 13.64 6.84 7.81
CA GLU A 3 13.11 7.13 6.48
C GLU A 3 11.98 8.16 6.59
N ARG A 4 11.96 9.12 5.66
CA ARG A 4 10.92 10.15 5.60
C ARG A 4 10.01 9.87 4.41
N TRP A 5 8.71 9.89 4.68
CA TRP A 5 7.67 9.57 3.71
C TRP A 5 6.71 10.74 3.59
N SER A 6 6.28 11.00 2.36
CA SER A 6 5.24 11.98 2.03
C SER A 6 3.93 11.25 1.76
N ILE A 7 2.85 11.69 2.41
CA ILE A 7 1.51 11.18 2.11
C ILE A 7 1.00 11.94 0.89
N LEU A 8 0.75 11.22 -0.20
CA LEU A 8 0.21 11.78 -1.43
C LEU A 8 -1.32 11.84 -1.38
N HIS A 9 -1.95 10.80 -0.85
CA HIS A 9 -3.39 10.72 -0.73
C HIS A 9 -3.81 9.80 0.42
N THR A 10 -4.98 10.08 1.00
CA THR A 10 -5.60 9.24 2.03
C THR A 10 -6.98 8.85 1.56
N LEU A 11 -7.23 7.55 1.45
CA LEU A 11 -8.55 6.97 1.32
C LEU A 11 -9.06 6.68 2.74
N PRO A 12 -9.92 7.53 3.31
CA PRO A 12 -10.30 7.43 4.72
C PRO A 12 -11.04 6.12 4.99
N PHE A 13 -11.10 5.75 6.27
CA PHE A 13 -11.87 4.62 6.72
C PHE A 13 -13.34 4.77 6.33
N ASP A 14 -13.93 3.66 5.90
CA ASP A 14 -15.32 3.54 5.52
C ASP A 14 -15.88 2.26 6.15
N PRO A 15 -16.98 2.32 6.92
CA PRO A 15 -17.55 1.16 7.60
C PRO A 15 -17.95 0.02 6.66
N GLN A 16 -18.34 0.32 5.42
CA GLN A 16 -18.66 -0.71 4.42
C GLN A 16 -17.38 -1.37 3.88
N ARG A 17 -16.31 -0.58 3.69
CA ARG A 17 -15.02 -1.08 3.21
C ARG A 17 -14.17 -1.74 4.31
N LYS A 18 -14.43 -1.41 5.58
CA LYS A 18 -13.68 -1.84 6.79
C LYS A 18 -12.16 -1.70 6.69
N ARG A 19 -11.67 -0.69 5.97
CA ARG A 19 -10.24 -0.41 5.79
C ARG A 19 -9.96 1.06 5.52
N VAL A 20 -8.71 1.44 5.74
CA VAL A 20 -8.10 2.72 5.35
C VAL A 20 -6.89 2.43 4.48
N SER A 21 -6.65 3.28 3.49
CA SER A 21 -5.47 3.18 2.63
C SER A 21 -4.81 4.54 2.48
N VAL A 22 -3.48 4.56 2.38
CA VAL A 22 -2.69 5.77 2.09
C VAL A 22 -1.75 5.51 0.93
N LEU A 23 -1.63 6.49 0.05
CA LEU A 23 -0.61 6.52 -0.98
C LEU A 23 0.57 7.30 -0.41
N VAL A 24 1.75 6.71 -0.44
CA VAL A 24 2.99 7.30 0.09
C VAL A 24 4.10 7.23 -0.93
N GLN A 25 5.03 8.18 -0.82
CA GLN A 25 6.26 8.20 -1.59
C GLN A 25 7.43 8.53 -0.65
N GLN A 26 8.56 7.84 -0.83
CA GLN A 26 9.75 8.08 -0.03
C GLN A 26 10.39 9.41 -0.45
N SER A 27 10.73 10.24 0.53
CA SER A 27 11.42 11.50 0.26
C SER A 27 12.82 11.22 -0.31
N GLY A 28 13.09 11.74 -1.51
CA GLY A 28 14.39 11.57 -2.16
C GLY A 28 14.54 10.27 -2.96
N ASP A 29 13.48 9.49 -3.14
CA ASP A 29 13.51 8.38 -4.10
C ASP A 29 13.54 8.93 -5.53
N ALA A 30 14.67 8.72 -6.22
CA ALA A 30 14.89 9.15 -7.59
C ALA A 30 13.99 8.41 -8.61
N ARG A 31 13.47 7.23 -8.24
CA ARG A 31 12.54 6.46 -9.08
C ARG A 31 11.10 6.94 -8.94
N GLY A 32 10.81 7.69 -7.89
CA GLY A 32 9.47 8.20 -7.60
C GLY A 32 8.45 7.09 -7.32
N GLU A 33 8.88 5.96 -6.78
CA GLU A 33 8.03 4.81 -6.49
C GLU A 33 6.89 5.21 -5.53
N VAL A 34 5.66 4.94 -5.96
CA VAL A 34 4.47 5.17 -5.14
C VAL A 34 4.03 3.85 -4.53
N ARG A 35 3.87 3.85 -3.20
CA ARG A 35 3.40 2.68 -2.46
C ARG A 35 2.02 2.94 -1.89
N VAL A 36 1.19 1.90 -1.88
CA VAL A 36 -0.11 1.91 -1.21
C VAL A 36 0.01 1.11 0.08
N LEU A 37 -0.21 1.75 1.22
CA LEU A 37 -0.29 1.08 2.51
C LEU A 37 -1.75 0.96 2.90
N THR A 38 -2.19 -0.23 3.27
CA THR A 38 -3.59 -0.49 3.64
C THR A 38 -3.65 -1.17 4.99
N LYS A 39 -4.58 -0.73 5.85
CA LYS A 39 -4.94 -1.38 7.11
C LYS A 39 -6.45 -1.59 7.15
N GLY A 40 -6.90 -2.78 7.53
CA GLY A 40 -8.31 -3.10 7.65
C GLY A 40 -8.57 -4.35 8.46
N ALA A 41 -9.82 -4.80 8.46
CA ALA A 41 -10.21 -6.07 9.06
C ALA A 41 -9.60 -7.26 8.30
N ASP A 42 -9.35 -8.36 9.02
CA ASP A 42 -8.63 -9.52 8.52
C ASP A 42 -9.33 -10.14 7.30
N ASP A 43 -10.65 -10.32 7.36
CA ASP A 43 -11.49 -10.81 6.25
C ASP A 43 -11.35 -9.96 4.98
N VAL A 44 -11.27 -8.65 5.14
CA VAL A 44 -11.12 -7.70 4.04
C VAL A 44 -9.70 -7.70 3.46
N MET A 45 -8.68 -7.85 4.30
CA MET A 45 -7.28 -7.90 3.87
C MET A 45 -6.94 -9.22 3.21
N MET A 46 -7.30 -10.35 3.82
CA MET A 46 -7.01 -11.68 3.29
C MET A 46 -7.61 -11.89 1.90
N ALA A 47 -8.81 -11.39 1.64
CA ALA A 47 -9.44 -11.46 0.31
C ALA A 47 -8.75 -10.58 -0.76
N ARG A 48 -7.82 -9.71 -0.37
CA ARG A 48 -7.09 -8.76 -1.24
C ARG A 48 -5.58 -8.94 -1.18
N SER A 49 -5.13 -9.97 -0.47
CA SER A 49 -3.74 -10.38 -0.46
C SER A 49 -3.51 -11.37 -1.58
N THR A 50 -2.39 -11.22 -2.29
CA THR A 50 -1.89 -12.27 -3.17
C THR A 50 -0.94 -13.18 -2.39
N THR A 51 -0.84 -14.44 -2.79
CA THR A 51 0.19 -15.35 -2.32
C THR A 51 1.35 -15.34 -3.31
N GLY A 52 2.58 -15.18 -2.85
CA GLY A 52 3.77 -15.19 -3.71
C GLY A 52 4.99 -14.75 -2.92
N ASP A 53 6.19 -15.04 -3.42
CA ASP A 53 7.39 -14.41 -2.88
C ASP A 53 7.34 -12.91 -3.23
N VAL A 54 7.83 -12.05 -2.34
CA VAL A 54 7.84 -10.59 -2.56
C VAL A 54 8.62 -10.23 -3.84
N ASN A 55 9.53 -11.13 -4.25
CA ASN A 55 10.31 -11.01 -5.48
C ASN A 55 9.51 -11.33 -6.76
N ASP A 56 8.40 -12.05 -6.68
CA ASP A 56 7.62 -12.49 -7.85
C ASP A 56 6.54 -11.46 -8.29
N ILE A 57 6.25 -10.47 -7.44
CA ILE A 57 5.14 -9.53 -7.65
C ILE A 57 5.47 -8.48 -8.73
N ALA A 58 6.75 -8.23 -8.99
CA ALA A 58 7.20 -7.22 -9.95
C ALA A 58 6.82 -7.53 -11.41
N GLU A 59 6.46 -8.78 -11.74
CA GLU A 59 6.18 -9.22 -13.11
C GLU A 59 4.67 -9.38 -13.42
N SER A 60 3.78 -9.22 -12.44
CA SER A 60 2.35 -9.55 -12.59
C SER A 60 1.42 -8.37 -12.86
N ILE A 61 1.94 -7.22 -13.28
CA ILE A 61 1.12 -6.06 -13.70
C ILE A 61 1.34 -5.81 -15.20
N GLU A 62 0.64 -6.58 -16.03
CA GLU A 62 0.29 -6.22 -17.42
C GLU A 62 -1.18 -5.79 -17.51
#